data_AF-A0A2I1F1N6-F1
#
_entry.id   AF-A0A2I1F1N6-F1
#
_cell.length_a   1.000
_cell.length_b   1.000
_cell.length_c   1.000
_cell.angle_alpha   90.00
_cell.angle_beta   90.00
_cell.angle_gamma   90.00
#
_symmetry.space_group_name_H-M   'P 1'
#
loop_
_entity.id
_entity.type
_entity.pdbx_description
1 polymer ?
#
loop_
_entity_poly.entity_id
_entity_poly.type
_entity_poly.pdbx_seq_one_letter_code
_entity_poly.pdbx_strand_id
1 'polypeptide(L)' 'IEYPMDLFTINSKLENNQYTSLKEFEKDIRLIFCNCYTYNDIKSKEYCSGKILESIFNEKWNE' A
#
# COMPACT_ATOMS: atom_id res chain seq x y z
N ILE A 1 -6.90 11.52 -6.51
CA ILE A 1 -6.32 10.15 -6.55
C ILE A 1 -6.50 9.64 -7.98
N GLU A 2 -5.42 9.55 -8.74
CA GLU A 2 -5.47 9.15 -10.16
C GLU A 2 -5.40 7.64 -10.33
N TYR A 3 -4.71 6.95 -9.42
CA TYR A 3 -4.53 5.50 -9.44
C TYR A 3 -4.97 4.92 -8.09
N PRO A 4 -6.27 4.60 -7.90
CA PRO A 4 -6.75 4.00 -6.67
C PRO A 4 -6.12 2.61 -6.47
N MET A 5 -5.87 2.25 -5.21
CA MET A 5 -5.35 0.93 -4.83
C MET A 5 -5.79 0.61 -3.40
N ASP A 6 -6.01 -0.67 -3.12
CA ASP A 6 -6.40 -1.19 -1.81
C ASP A 6 -5.95 -2.65 -1.65
N LEU A 7 -5.97 -3.17 -0.42
CA LEU A 7 -5.47 -4.51 -0.11
C LEU A 7 -6.29 -5.64 -0.74
N PHE A 8 -7.59 -5.47 -0.96
CA PHE A 8 -8.41 -6.48 -1.64
C PHE A 8 -8.04 -6.58 -3.12
N THR A 9 -7.84 -5.43 -3.77
CA THR A 9 -7.33 -5.38 -5.15
C THR A 9 -5.96 -6.04 -5.25
N ILE A 10 -5.03 -5.75 -4.34
CA ILE A 10 -3.71 -6.39 -4.31
C ILE A 10 -3.82 -7.90 -4.11
N ASN A 11 -4.65 -8.36 -3.18
CA ASN A 11 -4.86 -9.79 -2.95
C ASN A 11 -5.41 -10.49 -4.19
N SER A 12 -6.41 -9.89 -4.85
CA SER A 12 -6.97 -10.43 -6.08
C SER A 12 -5.93 -10.52 -7.20
N LYS A 13 -5.10 -9.49 -7.37
CA LYS A 13 -4.00 -9.51 -8.35
C LYS A 13 -3.00 -10.63 -8.06
N LEU A 14 -2.69 -10.86 -6.78
CA LEU A 14 -1.78 -11.92 -6.35
C LEU A 14 -2.36 -13.31 -6.65
N GLU A 15 -3.61 -13.57 -6.25
CA GLU A 15 -4.31 -14.84 -6.48
C GLU A 15 -4.44 -15.17 -7.97
N ASN A 16 -4.57 -14.15 -8.81
CA ASN A 16 -4.69 -14.29 -10.26
C ASN A 16 -3.33 -14.24 -11.00
N ASN A 17 -2.20 -14.37 -10.30
CA ASN A 17 -0.84 -14.34 -10.86
C ASN A 17 -0.56 -13.11 -11.74
N GLN A 18 -1.11 -11.94 -11.40
CA GLN A 18 -0.99 -10.70 -12.19
C GLN A 18 0.26 -9.88 -11.85
N TYR A 19 1.05 -10.30 -10.85
CA TYR A 19 2.35 -9.72 -10.56
C TYR A 19 3.44 -10.55 -11.22
N THR A 20 4.21 -9.94 -12.10
CA THR A 20 5.34 -10.59 -12.78
C THR A 20 6.63 -10.51 -11.96
N SER A 21 6.65 -9.64 -10.94
CA SER A 21 7.77 -9.52 -10.01
C SER A 21 7.32 -9.01 -8.64
N LEU A 22 8.14 -9.30 -7.61
CA LEU A 22 7.95 -8.75 -6.26
C LEU A 22 7.92 -7.21 -6.23
N LYS A 23 8.64 -6.57 -7.17
CA LYS A 23 8.69 -5.11 -7.28
C LYS A 23 7.34 -4.52 -7.70
N GLU A 24 6.57 -5.21 -8.53
CA GLU A 24 5.22 -4.75 -8.92
C GLU A 24 4.24 -4.85 -7.75
N PHE A 25 4.32 -5.94 -6.97
CA PHE A 25 3.55 -6.08 -5.74
C PHE A 25 3.89 -4.97 -4.73
N GLU A 26 5.18 -4.74 -4.47
CA GLU A 26 5.61 -3.68 -3.57
C GLU A 26 5.09 -2.32 -4.06
N LYS A 27 5.20 -2.02 -5.35
CA LYS A 27 4.75 -0.75 -5.92
C LYS A 27 3.27 -0.48 -5.63
N ASP A 28 2.40 -1.48 -5.71
CA ASP A 28 0.98 -1.30 -5.42
C ASP A 28 0.72 -1.11 -3.91
N ILE A 29 1.46 -1.81 -3.04
CA ILE A 29 1.40 -1.56 -1.59
C ILE A 29 1.83 -0.11 -1.29
N ARG A 30 2.94 0.35 -1.88
CA ARG A 30 3.41 1.74 -1.74
C ARG A 30 2.38 2.75 -2.24
N LEU A 31 1.66 2.43 -3.32
CA LEU A 31 0.62 3.27 -3.87
C LEU A 31 -0.53 3.49 -2.87
N ILE A 32 -0.90 2.48 -2.06
CA ILE A 32 -1.86 2.64 -0.97
C ILE A 32 -1.40 3.73 0.00
N PHE A 33 -0.14 3.69 0.43
CA PHE A 33 0.42 4.67 1.37
C PHE A 33 0.52 6.07 0.73
N CYS A 34 1.04 6.17 -0.49
CA CYS A 34 1.10 7.44 -1.22
C CYS A 34 -0.29 8.09 -1.37
N ASN A 35 -1.29 7.30 -1.77
CA ASN A 35 -2.67 7.77 -1.88
C ASN A 35 -3.23 8.22 -0.53
N CYS A 36 -2.98 7.44 0.53
CA CYS A 36 -3.40 7.78 1.89
C CYS A 36 -2.83 9.13 2.33
N TYR A 37 -1.53 9.36 2.13
CA TYR A 37 -0.88 10.61 2.55
C TYR A 37 -1.18 11.81 1.66
N THR A 38 -1.55 11.57 0.40
CA THR A 38 -1.95 12.64 -0.53
C THR A 38 -3.36 13.14 -0.23
N TYR A 39 -4.27 12.25 0.17
CA TYR A 39 -5.67 12.59 0.39
C TYR A 39 -5.97 13.07 1.81
N ASN A 40 -5.34 12.48 2.82
CA ASN A 40 -5.68 12.72 4.21
C ASN A 40 -4.78 13.78 4.86
N ASP A 41 -5.36 14.57 5.77
CA ASP A 41 -4.59 15.53 6.59
C ASP A 41 -3.59 14.80 7.49
N ILE A 42 -2.40 15.38 7.68
CA ILE A 42 -1.32 14.79 8.49
C ILE A 42 -1.71 14.50 9.94
N LYS A 43 -2.72 15.20 10.48
CA LYS A 43 -3.25 15.01 11.84
C LYS A 43 -4.43 14.04 11.88
N SER A 44 -4.88 13.54 10.74
CA SER A 44 -6.02 12.61 10.67
C SER A 44 -5.64 11.23 11.18
N LYS A 45 -6.64 10.48 11.64
CA LYS A 45 -6.44 9.10 12.12
C LYS A 45 -6.00 8.19 10.97
N GLU A 46 -6.50 8.44 9.76
CA GLU A 46 -6.21 7.70 8.54
C GLU A 46 -4.74 7.87 8.15
N TYR A 47 -4.23 9.11 8.17
CA TYR A 47 -2.81 9.38 7.90
C TYR A 47 -1.91 8.65 8.91
N CYS A 48 -2.20 8.79 10.21
CA CYS A 48 -1.45 8.12 11.28
C CYS A 48 -1.49 6.59 11.14
N SER A 49 -2.66 6.02 10.88
CA SER A 49 -2.84 4.58 10.68
C SER A 49 -2.06 4.09 9.46
N GLY A 50 -2.08 4.87 8.37
CA GLY A 50 -1.30 4.60 7.18
C GLY A 50 0.20 4.56 7.46
N LYS A 51 0.71 5.43 8.35
CA LYS A 51 2.13 5.42 8.75
C LYS A 51 2.52 4.21 9.59
N ILE A 52 1.65 3.79 10.50
CA ILE A 52 1.86 2.56 11.29
C ILE A 52 1.91 1.35 10.37
N LEU A 53 0.94 1.23 9.45
CA LEU A 53 0.89 0.12 8.50
C LEU A 53 2.11 0.10 7.56
N GLU A 54 2.57 1.26 7.09
CA GLU A 54 3.81 1.37 6.30
C GLU A 54 5.03 0.88 7.08
N SER A 55 5.13 1.19 8.38
CA SER A 55 6.22 0.69 9.24
C SER A 55 6.22 -0.83 9.34
N ILE A 56 5.05 -1.42 9.62
CA ILE A 56 4.90 -2.88 9.73
C ILE A 56 5.25 -3.56 8.40
N PHE A 57 4.80 -2.99 7.28
CA PHE A 57 5.16 -3.50 5.95
C PHE A 57 6.67 -3.45 5.74
N ASN A 58 7.35 -2.36 6.07
CA ASN A 58 8.80 -2.24 5.91
C ASN A 58 9.57 -3.23 6.77
N GLU A 59 9.15 -3.46 8.01
CA GLU A 59 9.77 -4.47 8.87
C GLU A 59 9.66 -5.85 8.23
N LYS A 60 8.46 -6.22 7.74
CA LYS A 60 8.22 -7.53 7.13
C LYS A 60 8.81 -7.71 5.74
N TRP A 61 8.94 -6.64 4.96
CA TRP A 61 9.48 -6.71 3.60
C TRP A 61 11.00 -6.83 3.56
N ASN A 62 11.68 -6.38 4.64
CA ASN A 62 13.14 -6.45 4.77
C ASN A 62 13.62 -7.66 5.62
N GLU A 63 12.70 -8.49 6.13
CA GLU A 63 13.00 -9.81 6.72
C GLU A 63 13.40 -10.81 5.61
#